data_AF-A0AAW1Y1W5-F1
#
_entry.id   AF-A0AAW1Y1W5-F1
#
_cell.length_a   1.000
_cell.length_b   1.000
_cell.length_c   1.000
_cell.angle_alpha   90.00
_cell.angle_beta   90.00
_cell.angle_gamma   90.00
#
_symmetry.space_group_name_H-M   'P 1'
#
loop_
_entity.id
_entity.type
_entity.pdbx_description
1 polymer ?
#
loop_
_entity_poly.entity_id
_entity_poly.type
_entity_poly.pdbx_seq_one_letter_code
_entity_poly.pdbx_strand_id
1 'polypeptide(L)'
;MESCGADIVLENVSAKTPTKYVAPHLRSRAGNELEEHSQIRRQVRGLLNRLSESNVESITGEMSVLMRSIPHGIASQIFGEEVLASCAHGPRGNEQHAAVFAAFVAGMASSVGIDFGAKLMALLAKTFEDEYHKEDNISLRNITLLLSQLCIFGVCSSELIYDFLIVLSKRLTEIDVSTILTVLQCCGMKIRADDPLAMKIFIASVQNRNELKASCGDDQEKINGRRMEFMLETICDIKNNKKRPKEDTAPHTRIKKWLQKLRVEDILVRGLSWSKLLDPNKKGQWWLPADIASTADNVEEVANAIDKEVLEAQQLLQLAAAQRMNTDARKAIFCIIMSGEDYIDAFEKLLRLDLHGKQDREIMRFTLQFCLWDHFKELDSMHLTRTMHFRMLFEAIFEYPDSLIWNVFTRVAVTPELESLRHGIEFFIKYIVETNKSLNEKFKLAKKALNNAEGVLM
;
A
#
# COMPACT_ATOMS: atom_id res chain seq x y z
N MET A 1 -54.98 16.08 57.63
CA MET A 1 -55.67 14.97 56.95
C MET A 1 -55.51 15.21 55.45
N GLU A 2 -54.30 15.15 54.88
CA GLU A 2 -53.51 13.95 54.58
C GLU A 2 -54.33 12.88 53.84
N SER A 3 -54.24 12.88 52.51
CA SER A 3 -54.54 11.70 51.68
C SER A 3 -53.22 11.23 51.05
N CYS A 4 -52.66 10.18 51.64
CA CYS A 4 -51.50 9.45 51.14
C CYS A 4 -52.03 8.21 50.40
N GLY A 5 -51.78 8.11 49.10
CA GLY A 5 -52.04 6.93 48.28
C GLY A 5 -50.87 6.75 47.35
N ALA A 6 -49.92 5.91 47.75
CA ALA A 6 -48.65 5.68 47.07
C ALA A 6 -48.85 4.87 45.78
N ASP A 7 -48.20 5.35 44.72
CA ASP A 7 -48.09 4.70 43.42
C ASP A 7 -47.30 3.38 43.50
N ILE A 8 -47.78 2.44 42.69
CA ILE A 8 -47.35 1.05 42.56
C ILE A 8 -46.01 0.98 41.81
N VAL A 9 -44.99 0.41 42.46
CA VAL A 9 -43.73 0.02 41.81
C VAL A 9 -43.93 -1.33 41.10
N LEU A 10 -43.88 -1.30 39.77
CA LEU A 10 -43.81 -2.48 38.89
C LEU A 10 -42.37 -3.02 38.88
N GLU A 11 -42.13 -4.12 39.59
CA GLU A 11 -40.89 -4.89 39.49
C GLU A 11 -41.01 -5.88 38.32
N ASN A 12 -40.32 -5.60 37.22
CA ASN A 12 -40.28 -6.45 36.02
C ASN A 12 -39.43 -7.71 36.27
N VAL A 13 -40.10 -8.85 36.43
CA VAL A 13 -39.49 -10.19 36.44
C VAL A 13 -39.00 -10.53 35.03
N SER A 14 -37.68 -10.51 34.82
CA SER A 14 -37.06 -10.94 33.56
C SER A 14 -37.07 -12.47 33.44
N ALA A 15 -37.82 -12.97 32.46
CA ALA A 15 -37.93 -14.38 32.13
C ALA A 15 -36.62 -14.92 31.54
N LYS A 16 -36.00 -15.89 32.22
CA LYS A 16 -34.82 -16.63 31.73
C LYS A 16 -35.21 -17.52 30.55
N THR A 17 -34.66 -17.24 29.38
CA THR A 17 -34.66 -18.16 28.22
C THR A 17 -33.99 -19.50 28.57
N PRO A 18 -34.46 -20.64 28.01
CA PRO A 18 -33.94 -21.95 28.36
C PRO A 18 -32.50 -22.10 27.85
N THR A 19 -31.54 -22.14 28.77
CA THR A 19 -30.14 -22.42 28.46
C THR A 19 -30.01 -23.87 28.00
N LYS A 20 -29.60 -24.04 26.74
CA LYS A 20 -29.25 -25.33 26.13
C LYS A 20 -28.27 -26.07 27.05
N TYR A 21 -28.61 -27.29 27.48
CA TYR A 21 -27.78 -28.07 28.40
C TYR A 21 -26.39 -28.31 27.80
N VAL A 22 -25.35 -27.74 28.42
CA VAL A 22 -23.95 -27.99 28.07
C VAL A 22 -23.44 -29.16 28.92
N ALA A 23 -22.93 -30.21 28.28
CA ALA A 23 -22.44 -31.41 28.95
C ALA A 23 -21.25 -31.11 29.89
N PRO A 24 -21.10 -31.79 31.05
CA PRO A 24 -20.06 -31.51 32.05
C PRO A 24 -18.62 -31.49 31.50
N HIS A 25 -18.28 -32.39 30.57
CA HIS A 25 -16.96 -32.42 29.93
C HIS A 25 -16.68 -31.21 29.02
N LEU A 26 -17.72 -30.58 28.46
CA LEU A 26 -17.59 -29.34 27.69
C LEU A 26 -17.44 -28.12 28.61
N ARG A 27 -17.95 -28.19 29.85
CA ARG A 27 -17.77 -27.14 30.86
C ARG A 27 -16.36 -27.14 31.44
N SER A 28 -15.80 -28.32 31.74
CA SER A 28 -14.41 -28.42 32.20
C SER A 28 -13.42 -27.99 31.13
N ARG A 29 -13.69 -28.35 29.86
CA ARG A 29 -12.88 -27.93 28.72
C ARG A 29 -12.97 -26.41 28.47
N ALA A 30 -14.17 -25.83 28.47
CA ALA A 30 -14.33 -24.38 28.33
C ALA A 30 -13.71 -23.60 29.50
N GLY A 31 -13.75 -24.16 30.72
CA GLY A 31 -13.07 -23.60 31.90
C GLY A 31 -11.55 -23.58 31.74
N ASN A 32 -10.96 -24.69 31.27
CA ASN A 32 -9.53 -24.78 31.01
C ASN A 32 -9.08 -23.84 29.88
N GLU A 33 -9.85 -23.75 28.78
CA GLU A 33 -9.56 -22.83 27.67
C GLU A 33 -9.57 -21.36 28.14
N LEU A 34 -10.50 -20.97 29.02
CA LEU A 34 -10.56 -19.64 29.63
C LEU A 34 -9.35 -19.37 30.56
N GLU A 35 -8.90 -20.38 31.29
CA GLU A 35 -7.75 -20.27 32.20
C GLU A 35 -6.43 -20.17 31.43
N GLU A 36 -6.26 -20.96 30.36
CA GLU A 36 -5.14 -20.87 29.42
C GLU A 36 -5.08 -19.49 28.76
N HIS A 37 -6.21 -18.97 28.25
CA HIS A 37 -6.28 -17.63 27.67
C HIS A 37 -5.92 -16.53 28.69
N SER A 38 -6.34 -16.68 29.96
CA SER A 38 -5.97 -15.77 31.04
C SER A 38 -4.47 -15.81 31.35
N GLN A 39 -3.86 -16.99 31.36
CA GLN A 39 -2.41 -17.15 31.54
C GLN A 39 -1.63 -16.49 30.39
N ILE A 40 -2.05 -16.74 29.14
CA ILE A 40 -1.48 -16.10 27.94
C ILE A 40 -1.59 -14.58 28.05
N ARG A 41 -2.77 -14.06 28.43
CA ARG A 41 -2.99 -12.62 28.59
C ARG A 41 -2.02 -12.01 29.60
N ARG A 42 -1.78 -12.69 30.73
CA ARG A 42 -0.80 -12.24 31.74
C ARG A 42 0.63 -12.26 31.21
N GLN A 43 1.01 -13.29 30.46
CA GLN A 43 2.34 -13.38 29.83
C GLN A 43 2.55 -12.25 28.80
N VAL A 44 1.56 -12.05 27.93
CA VAL A 44 1.54 -10.97 26.92
C VAL A 44 1.71 -9.61 27.60
N ARG A 45 0.91 -9.33 28.64
CA ARG A 45 1.00 -8.09 29.42
C ARG A 45 2.36 -7.92 30.08
N GLY A 46 2.93 -8.99 30.64
CA GLY A 46 4.26 -8.98 31.25
C GLY A 46 5.37 -8.60 30.26
N LEU A 47 5.28 -9.08 29.02
CA LEU A 47 6.21 -8.71 27.94
C LEU A 47 6.02 -7.26 27.50
N LEU A 48 4.77 -6.81 27.30
CA LEU A 48 4.45 -5.44 26.90
C LEU A 48 4.90 -4.41 27.96
N ASN A 49 4.78 -4.73 29.24
CA ASN A 49 5.24 -3.85 30.32
C ASN A 49 6.77 -3.68 30.38
N ARG A 50 7.53 -4.61 29.78
CA ARG A 50 9.00 -4.57 29.69
C ARG A 50 9.48 -4.03 28.35
N LEU A 51 8.55 -3.67 27.45
CA LEU A 51 8.84 -3.25 26.09
C LEU A 51 9.54 -1.89 26.08
N SER A 52 10.67 -1.83 25.38
CA SER A 52 11.53 -0.64 25.26
C SER A 52 12.29 -0.65 23.94
N GLU A 53 12.93 0.47 23.60
CA GLU A 53 13.70 0.61 22.35
C GLU A 53 14.85 -0.40 22.23
N SER A 54 15.42 -0.85 23.36
CA SER A 54 16.58 -1.75 23.37
C SER A 54 16.21 -3.23 23.16
N ASN A 55 14.97 -3.62 23.47
CA ASN A 55 14.51 -5.01 23.51
C ASN A 55 13.29 -5.31 22.63
N VAL A 56 12.74 -4.32 21.91
CA VAL A 56 11.58 -4.47 21.03
C VAL A 56 11.73 -5.63 20.03
N GLU A 57 12.91 -5.78 19.42
CA GLU A 57 13.20 -6.87 18.47
C GLU A 57 13.12 -8.25 19.12
N SER A 58 13.73 -8.41 20.30
CA SER A 58 13.74 -9.68 21.04
C SER A 58 12.34 -10.05 21.54
N ILE A 59 11.63 -9.08 22.14
CA ILE A 59 10.25 -9.29 22.63
C ILE A 59 9.31 -9.63 21.47
N THR A 60 9.45 -8.96 20.33
CA THR A 60 8.67 -9.29 19.12
C THR A 60 8.91 -10.75 18.68
N GLY A 61 10.17 -11.20 18.71
CA GLY A 61 10.52 -12.60 18.44
C GLY A 61 9.84 -13.58 19.39
N GLU A 62 9.94 -13.36 20.71
CA GLU A 62 9.29 -14.19 21.74
C GLU A 62 7.76 -14.24 21.56
N MET A 63 7.18 -13.08 21.33
CA MET A 63 5.73 -12.89 21.16
C MET A 63 5.22 -13.55 19.87
N SER A 64 6.01 -13.54 18.79
CA SER A 64 5.67 -14.25 17.54
C SER A 64 5.64 -15.78 17.70
N VAL A 65 6.51 -16.33 18.56
CA VAL A 65 6.51 -17.77 18.89
C VAL A 65 5.26 -18.10 19.73
N LEU A 66 4.95 -17.26 20.73
CA LEU A 66 3.75 -17.42 21.55
C LEU A 66 2.48 -17.36 20.67
N MET A 67 2.40 -16.44 19.73
CA MET A 67 1.25 -16.31 18.83
C MET A 67 1.03 -17.56 17.96
N ARG A 68 2.10 -18.26 17.56
CA ARG A 68 2.00 -19.51 16.81
C ARG A 68 1.53 -20.71 17.63
N SER A 69 1.57 -20.62 18.96
CA SER A 69 1.13 -21.69 19.86
C SER A 69 -0.39 -21.71 20.11
N ILE A 70 -1.12 -20.67 19.66
CA ILE A 70 -2.54 -20.44 19.93
C ILE A 70 -3.27 -20.31 18.58
N PRO A 71 -4.57 -20.69 18.49
CA PRO A 71 -5.35 -20.43 17.29
C PRO A 71 -5.31 -18.95 16.87
N HIS A 72 -4.97 -18.74 15.61
CA HIS A 72 -4.60 -17.42 15.07
C HIS A 72 -5.60 -16.30 15.40
N GLY A 73 -6.90 -16.57 15.23
CA GLY A 73 -7.96 -15.58 15.49
C GLY A 73 -8.03 -15.10 16.94
N ILE A 74 -7.90 -16.04 17.89
CA ILE A 74 -7.93 -15.74 19.33
C ILE A 74 -6.66 -15.01 19.73
N ALA A 75 -5.51 -15.46 19.22
CA ALA A 75 -4.22 -14.85 19.51
C ALA A 75 -4.16 -13.39 19.05
N SER A 76 -4.57 -13.09 17.80
CA SER A 76 -4.61 -11.72 17.28
C SER A 76 -5.49 -10.81 18.15
N GLN A 77 -6.62 -11.32 18.62
CA GLN A 77 -7.54 -10.56 19.47
C GLN A 77 -6.93 -10.26 20.84
N ILE A 78 -6.45 -11.28 21.56
CA ILE A 78 -5.84 -11.10 22.89
C ILE A 78 -4.66 -10.14 22.81
N PHE A 79 -3.79 -10.32 21.83
CA PHE A 79 -2.58 -9.51 21.69
C PHE A 79 -2.95 -8.07 21.33
N GLY A 80 -3.91 -7.88 20.43
CA GLY A 80 -4.39 -6.54 20.07
C GLY A 80 -5.03 -5.81 21.24
N GLU A 81 -5.87 -6.49 22.02
CA GLU A 81 -6.50 -5.94 23.23
C GLU A 81 -5.46 -5.54 24.28
N GLU A 82 -4.45 -6.37 24.52
CA GLU A 82 -3.40 -6.05 25.50
C GLU A 82 -2.48 -4.92 25.02
N VAL A 83 -2.12 -4.89 23.73
CA VAL A 83 -1.34 -3.79 23.13
C VAL A 83 -2.05 -2.45 23.33
N LEU A 84 -3.34 -2.39 22.99
CA LEU A 84 -4.12 -1.17 23.14
C LEU A 84 -4.41 -0.83 24.60
N ALA A 85 -4.67 -1.82 25.45
CA ALA A 85 -4.84 -1.58 26.87
C ALA A 85 -3.57 -0.97 27.50
N SER A 86 -2.39 -1.52 27.19
CA SER A 86 -1.10 -1.00 27.65
C SER A 86 -0.79 0.39 27.11
N CYS A 87 -1.14 0.68 25.86
CA CYS A 87 -0.87 1.98 25.24
C CYS A 87 -1.87 3.05 25.69
N ALA A 88 -3.17 2.77 25.67
CA ALA A 88 -4.23 3.72 26.02
C ALA A 88 -4.20 4.07 27.51
N HIS A 89 -4.28 3.08 28.40
CA HIS A 89 -4.39 3.28 29.85
C HIS A 89 -3.03 3.39 30.55
N GLY A 90 -1.95 3.47 29.79
CA GLY A 90 -0.60 3.68 30.29
C GLY A 90 -0.38 5.10 30.84
N PRO A 91 0.84 5.41 31.32
CA PRO A 91 1.21 6.79 31.66
C PRO A 91 1.04 7.70 30.44
N ARG A 92 0.95 9.02 30.67
CA ARG A 92 0.81 10.02 29.59
C ARG A 92 1.87 9.78 28.51
N GLY A 93 1.43 9.29 27.35
CA GLY A 93 2.29 8.72 26.34
C GLY A 93 3.21 9.78 25.73
N ASN A 94 4.48 9.45 25.58
CA ASN A 94 5.40 10.24 24.78
C ASN A 94 5.55 9.61 23.39
N GLU A 95 6.12 10.36 22.44
CA GLU A 95 6.35 9.87 21.08
C GLU A 95 7.25 8.62 21.07
N GLN A 96 8.23 8.54 21.98
CA GLN A 96 9.14 7.40 22.11
C GLN A 96 8.41 6.12 22.51
N HIS A 97 7.52 6.18 23.50
CA HIS A 97 6.71 5.07 23.95
C HIS A 97 5.78 4.61 22.83
N ALA A 98 5.07 5.54 22.18
CA ALA A 98 4.24 5.20 21.03
C ALA A 98 5.03 4.56 19.88
N ALA A 99 6.26 5.04 19.61
CA ALA A 99 7.14 4.47 18.60
C ALA A 99 7.56 3.03 18.95
N VAL A 100 7.86 2.74 20.22
CA VAL A 100 8.19 1.37 20.65
C VAL A 100 7.02 0.40 20.42
N PHE A 101 5.80 0.81 20.76
CA PHE A 101 4.60 0.00 20.51
C PHE A 101 4.31 -0.14 19.02
N ALA A 102 4.42 0.94 18.23
CA ALA A 102 4.22 0.88 16.79
C ALA A 102 5.27 -0.01 16.10
N ALA A 103 6.52 0.01 16.56
CA ALA A 103 7.59 -0.86 16.06
C ALA A 103 7.34 -2.33 16.39
N PHE A 104 6.87 -2.62 17.60
CA PHE A 104 6.42 -3.96 17.97
C PHE A 104 5.29 -4.44 17.05
N VAL A 105 4.27 -3.61 16.82
CA VAL A 105 3.15 -3.94 15.92
C VAL A 105 3.64 -4.19 14.49
N ALA A 106 4.51 -3.33 13.97
CA ALA A 106 5.10 -3.48 12.64
C ALA A 106 5.89 -4.80 12.51
N GLY A 107 6.70 -5.13 13.51
CA GLY A 107 7.45 -6.38 13.55
C GLY A 107 6.56 -7.62 13.67
N MET A 108 5.48 -7.55 14.46
CA MET A 108 4.48 -8.61 14.56
C MET A 108 3.71 -8.79 13.26
N ALA A 109 3.25 -7.72 12.62
CA ALA A 109 2.59 -7.77 11.32
C ALA A 109 3.51 -8.40 10.25
N SER A 110 4.81 -8.13 10.32
CA SER A 110 5.79 -8.78 9.44
C SER A 110 6.03 -10.25 9.72
N SER A 111 6.08 -10.62 10.99
CA SER A 111 6.41 -12.00 11.39
C SER A 111 5.22 -12.95 11.29
N VAL A 112 4.00 -12.44 11.49
CA VAL A 112 2.79 -13.25 11.61
C VAL A 112 1.86 -13.09 10.40
N GLY A 113 1.75 -11.88 9.87
CA GLY A 113 0.91 -11.57 8.72
C GLY A 113 0.22 -10.21 8.81
N ILE A 114 -0.16 -9.69 7.63
CA ILE A 114 -0.85 -8.41 7.47
C ILE A 114 -2.18 -8.33 8.25
N ASP A 115 -2.83 -9.47 8.48
CA ASP A 115 -4.12 -9.54 9.15
C ASP A 115 -4.04 -9.16 10.63
N PHE A 116 -2.90 -9.42 11.30
CA PHE A 116 -2.66 -8.93 12.65
C PHE A 116 -2.68 -7.40 12.70
N GLY A 117 -1.94 -6.76 11.79
CA GLY A 117 -1.91 -5.30 11.65
C GLY A 117 -3.31 -4.74 11.39
N ALA A 118 -4.05 -5.33 10.44
CA ALA A 118 -5.40 -4.89 10.12
C ALA A 118 -6.39 -5.03 11.30
N LYS A 119 -6.39 -6.18 11.99
CA LYS A 119 -7.25 -6.40 13.16
C LYS A 119 -6.93 -5.45 14.30
N LEU A 120 -5.64 -5.17 14.52
CA LEU A 120 -5.22 -4.17 15.50
C LEU A 120 -5.72 -2.78 15.12
N MET A 121 -5.63 -2.40 13.84
CA MET A 121 -6.13 -1.10 13.36
C MET A 121 -7.64 -0.94 13.58
N ALA A 122 -8.43 -2.00 13.36
CA ALA A 122 -9.87 -1.98 13.65
C ALA A 122 -10.14 -1.83 15.15
N LEU A 123 -9.37 -2.54 15.98
CA LEU A 123 -9.49 -2.43 17.43
C LEU A 123 -9.07 -1.03 17.92
N LEU A 124 -8.03 -0.44 17.32
CA LEU A 124 -7.55 0.91 17.61
C LEU A 124 -8.63 1.94 17.31
N ALA A 125 -9.27 1.85 16.14
CA ALA A 125 -10.36 2.76 15.78
C ALA A 125 -11.54 2.64 16.74
N LYS A 126 -11.92 1.41 17.13
CA LYS A 126 -12.97 1.18 18.11
C LYS A 126 -12.61 1.77 19.47
N THR A 127 -11.41 1.50 19.98
CA THR A 127 -10.95 2.05 21.27
C THR A 127 -10.87 3.57 21.22
N PHE A 128 -10.49 4.16 20.09
CA PHE A 128 -10.50 5.61 19.93
C PHE A 128 -11.90 6.20 20.12
N GLU A 129 -12.93 5.67 19.44
CA GLU A 129 -14.30 6.18 19.60
C GLU A 129 -14.86 5.89 21.00
N ASP A 130 -14.56 4.74 21.60
CA ASP A 130 -14.97 4.40 22.97
C ASP A 130 -14.38 5.39 23.99
N GLU A 131 -13.09 5.72 23.89
CA GLU A 131 -12.43 6.70 24.76
C GLU A 131 -12.84 8.15 24.44
N TYR A 132 -13.24 8.42 23.20
CA TYR A 132 -13.81 9.70 22.79
C TYR A 132 -15.14 9.95 23.50
N HIS A 133 -16.00 8.93 23.58
CA HIS A 133 -17.26 9.01 24.31
C HIS A 133 -17.10 9.13 25.82
N LYS A 134 -15.98 8.64 26.39
CA LYS A 134 -15.64 8.79 27.80
C LYS A 134 -14.92 10.11 28.12
N GLU A 135 -14.58 10.90 27.10
CA GLU A 135 -13.78 12.13 27.22
C GLU A 135 -12.40 11.92 27.89
N ASP A 136 -11.80 10.73 27.74
CA ASP A 136 -10.46 10.44 28.26
C ASP A 136 -9.37 10.98 27.33
N ASN A 137 -9.03 12.24 27.56
CA ASN A 137 -7.99 12.95 26.81
C ASN A 137 -6.60 12.30 26.86
N ILE A 138 -6.27 11.54 27.92
CA ILE A 138 -4.96 10.89 28.03
C ILE A 138 -4.93 9.69 27.09
N SER A 139 -5.93 8.81 27.18
CA SER A 139 -6.05 7.64 26.33
C SER A 139 -6.16 8.03 24.85
N LEU A 140 -6.99 9.03 24.52
CA LEU A 140 -7.11 9.57 23.16
C LEU A 140 -5.78 10.04 22.60
N ARG A 141 -5.00 10.79 23.39
CA ARG A 141 -3.69 11.26 22.96
C ARG A 141 -2.73 10.10 22.73
N ASN A 142 -2.74 9.09 23.60
CA ASN A 142 -1.89 7.91 23.46
C ASN A 142 -2.22 7.11 22.19
N ILE A 143 -3.51 6.85 21.96
CA ILE A 143 -4.01 6.15 20.78
C ILE A 143 -3.67 6.93 19.50
N THR A 144 -3.81 8.25 19.52
CA THR A 144 -3.47 9.13 18.39
C THR A 144 -1.97 9.08 18.06
N LEU A 145 -1.12 9.09 19.09
CA LEU A 145 0.33 8.94 18.90
C LEU A 145 0.68 7.58 18.32
N LEU A 146 0.04 6.50 18.81
CA LEU A 146 0.23 5.15 18.26
C LEU A 146 -0.16 5.09 16.78
N LEU A 147 -1.35 5.59 16.41
CA LEU A 147 -1.80 5.67 15.02
C LEU A 147 -0.80 6.41 14.12
N SER A 148 -0.30 7.55 14.61
CA SER A 148 0.66 8.37 13.87
C SER A 148 1.99 7.64 13.65
N GLN A 149 2.48 6.91 14.66
CA GLN A 149 3.72 6.12 14.58
C GLN A 149 3.56 4.87 13.70
N LEU A 150 2.38 4.25 13.69
CA LEU A 150 2.05 3.13 12.78
C LEU A 150 2.12 3.56 11.32
N CYS A 151 1.63 4.77 10.99
CA CYS A 151 1.83 5.35 9.67
C CYS A 151 3.32 5.60 9.37
N ILE A 152 4.07 6.16 10.32
CA ILE A 152 5.52 6.41 10.16
C ILE A 152 6.27 5.13 9.79
N PHE A 153 5.98 4.01 10.45
CA PHE A 153 6.61 2.73 10.20
C PHE A 153 6.00 1.91 9.06
N GLY A 154 5.01 2.43 8.34
CA GLY A 154 4.48 1.78 7.14
C GLY A 154 3.51 0.62 7.42
N VAL A 155 2.84 0.61 8.58
CA VAL A 155 1.78 -0.38 8.86
C VAL A 155 0.48 0.00 8.17
N CYS A 156 0.16 1.30 8.09
CA CYS A 156 -1.02 1.82 7.40
C CYS A 156 -0.66 2.98 6.45
N SER A 157 -1.43 3.13 5.36
CA SER A 157 -1.23 4.19 4.38
C SER A 157 -1.57 5.58 4.93
N SER A 158 -1.00 6.62 4.30
CA SER A 158 -1.33 8.02 4.59
C SER A 158 -2.81 8.35 4.31
N GLU A 159 -3.46 7.63 3.39
CA GLU A 159 -4.89 7.73 3.08
C GLU A 159 -5.77 7.56 4.32
N LEU A 160 -5.47 6.56 5.15
CA LEU A 160 -6.22 6.31 6.39
C LEU A 160 -6.08 7.49 7.37
N ILE A 161 -4.89 8.08 7.46
CA ILE A 161 -4.65 9.25 8.31
C ILE A 161 -5.44 10.46 7.80
N TYR A 162 -5.49 10.68 6.49
CA TYR A 162 -6.32 11.74 5.91
C TYR A 162 -7.80 11.51 6.14
N ASP A 163 -8.31 10.28 5.98
CA ASP A 163 -9.71 9.96 6.26
C ASP A 163 -10.07 10.22 7.73
N PHE A 164 -9.20 9.80 8.66
CA PHE A 164 -9.32 10.12 10.08
C PHE A 164 -9.34 11.64 10.34
N LEU A 165 -8.40 12.38 9.76
CA LEU A 165 -8.35 13.85 9.87
C LEU A 165 -9.61 14.53 9.30
N ILE A 166 -10.20 13.99 8.23
CA ILE A 166 -11.46 14.47 7.65
C ILE A 166 -12.65 14.17 8.58
N VAL A 167 -12.67 13.03 9.27
CA VAL A 167 -13.70 12.73 10.29
C VAL A 167 -13.62 13.76 11.42
N LEU A 168 -12.42 14.03 11.92
CA LEU A 168 -12.20 15.04 12.98
C LEU A 168 -12.54 16.45 12.51
N SER A 169 -12.19 16.82 11.26
CA SER A 169 -12.51 18.15 10.71
C SER A 169 -14.01 18.37 10.45
N LYS A 170 -14.81 17.30 10.39
CA LYS A 170 -16.27 17.41 10.35
C LYS A 170 -16.87 17.69 11.73
N ARG A 171 -16.30 17.14 12.80
CA ARG A 171 -16.78 17.31 14.19
C ARG A 171 -16.27 18.64 14.80
N LEU A 172 -14.96 18.89 14.72
CA LEU A 172 -14.27 20.09 15.23
C LEU A 172 -14.66 20.50 16.66
N THR A 173 -14.66 19.55 17.58
CA THR A 173 -14.68 19.78 19.03
C THR A 173 -13.27 20.13 19.54
N GLU A 174 -13.14 20.52 20.82
CA GLU A 174 -11.83 20.79 21.44
C GLU A 174 -10.92 19.55 21.42
N ILE A 175 -11.50 18.36 21.62
CA ILE A 175 -10.81 17.07 21.53
C ILE A 175 -10.29 16.86 20.11
N ASP A 176 -11.11 17.11 19.09
CA ASP A 176 -10.73 16.94 17.68
C ASP A 176 -9.56 17.84 17.31
N VAL A 177 -9.58 19.11 17.72
CA VAL A 177 -8.49 20.07 17.48
C VAL A 177 -7.19 19.59 18.14
N SER A 178 -7.27 19.08 19.37
CA SER A 178 -6.09 18.54 20.07
C SER A 178 -5.54 17.28 19.38
N THR A 179 -6.42 16.40 18.91
CA THR A 179 -6.07 15.20 18.16
C THR A 179 -5.43 15.52 16.81
N ILE A 180 -6.04 16.41 16.02
CA ILE A 180 -5.49 16.87 14.73
C ILE A 180 -4.09 17.44 14.93
N LEU A 181 -3.92 18.32 15.93
CA LEU A 181 -2.61 18.91 16.22
C LEU A 181 -1.57 17.83 16.57
N THR A 182 -1.97 16.82 17.36
CA THR A 182 -1.09 15.69 17.72
C THR A 182 -0.66 14.90 16.49
N VAL A 183 -1.58 14.58 15.57
CA VAL A 183 -1.27 13.90 14.31
C VAL A 183 -0.30 14.72 13.47
N LEU A 184 -0.59 16.01 13.28
CA LEU A 184 0.23 16.90 12.46
C LEU A 184 1.64 17.10 13.02
N GLN A 185 1.78 17.18 14.34
CA GLN A 185 3.08 17.29 15.00
C GLN A 185 3.90 16.00 14.92
N CYS A 186 3.24 14.84 14.87
CA CYS A 186 3.89 13.54 14.86
C CYS A 186 4.25 13.09 13.44
N CYS A 187 3.26 12.97 12.55
CA CYS A 187 3.43 12.42 11.20
C CYS A 187 3.05 13.39 10.07
N GLY A 188 2.75 14.67 10.36
CA GLY A 188 2.28 15.64 9.38
C GLY A 188 3.21 15.87 8.17
N MET A 189 4.53 15.89 8.40
CA MET A 189 5.51 16.00 7.30
C MET A 189 5.58 14.73 6.45
N LYS A 190 5.36 13.55 7.05
CA LYS A 190 5.34 12.28 6.32
C LYS A 190 4.13 12.22 5.40
N ILE A 191 2.91 12.41 5.93
CA ILE A 191 1.69 12.31 5.11
C ILE A 191 1.65 13.37 4.00
N ARG A 192 2.31 14.52 4.20
CA ARG A 192 2.51 15.53 3.15
C ARG A 192 3.47 15.06 2.05
N ALA A 193 4.57 14.41 2.44
CA ALA A 193 5.53 13.86 1.48
C ALA A 193 4.91 12.73 0.67
N ASP A 194 4.07 11.91 1.30
CA ASP A 194 3.34 10.81 0.67
C ASP A 194 2.26 11.33 -0.30
N ASP A 195 1.44 12.30 0.12
CA ASP A 195 0.42 12.92 -0.74
C ASP A 195 0.24 14.43 -0.44
N PRO A 196 0.87 15.32 -1.25
CA PRO A 196 0.73 16.76 -1.07
C PRO A 196 -0.65 17.30 -1.51
N LEU A 197 -1.38 16.58 -2.37
CA LEU A 197 -2.72 16.98 -2.82
C LEU A 197 -3.76 16.72 -1.74
N ALA A 198 -3.75 15.55 -1.11
CA ALA A 198 -4.61 15.25 0.04
C ALA A 198 -4.38 16.23 1.19
N MET A 199 -3.12 16.63 1.46
CA MET A 199 -2.84 17.70 2.43
C MET A 199 -3.57 18.99 2.05
N LYS A 200 -3.50 19.44 0.79
CA LYS A 200 -4.18 20.66 0.34
C LYS A 200 -5.70 20.57 0.50
N ILE A 201 -6.29 19.42 0.17
CA ILE A 201 -7.75 19.17 0.32
C ILE A 201 -8.14 19.21 1.80
N PHE A 202 -7.37 18.56 2.67
CA PHE A 202 -7.60 18.60 4.12
C PHE A 202 -7.56 20.04 4.65
N ILE A 203 -6.57 20.84 4.26
CA ILE A 203 -6.45 22.24 4.68
C ILE A 203 -7.68 23.06 4.29
N ALA A 204 -8.12 22.93 3.05
CA ALA A 204 -9.34 23.60 2.57
C ALA A 204 -10.58 23.17 3.37
N SER A 205 -10.68 21.88 3.73
CA SER A 205 -11.80 21.37 4.53
C SER A 205 -11.88 22.01 5.92
N VAL A 206 -10.73 22.23 6.57
CA VAL A 206 -10.64 22.85 7.89
C VAL A 206 -10.95 24.35 7.82
N GLN A 207 -10.40 25.05 6.82
CA GLN A 207 -10.61 26.50 6.65
C GLN A 207 -12.08 26.83 6.39
N ASN A 208 -12.72 26.16 5.43
CA ASN A 208 -14.14 26.37 5.12
C ASN A 208 -15.05 26.12 6.33
N ARG A 209 -14.73 25.10 7.14
CA ARG A 209 -15.51 24.79 8.36
C ARG A 209 -15.33 25.82 9.46
N ASN A 210 -14.13 26.37 9.63
CA ASN A 210 -13.86 27.41 10.61
C ASN A 210 -14.59 28.71 10.26
N GLU A 211 -14.61 29.09 8.98
CA GLU A 211 -15.37 30.25 8.50
C GLU A 211 -16.88 30.08 8.77
N LEU A 212 -17.42 28.86 8.55
CA LEU A 212 -18.80 28.54 8.87
C LEU A 212 -19.11 28.61 10.38
N LYS A 213 -18.20 28.11 11.25
CA LYS A 213 -18.41 28.18 12.72
C LYS A 213 -18.27 29.60 13.26
N ALA A 214 -17.36 30.42 12.74
CA ALA A 214 -17.19 31.82 13.15
C ALA A 214 -18.42 32.71 12.87
N SER A 215 -19.32 32.27 11.98
CA SER A 215 -20.59 32.96 11.70
C SER A 215 -21.70 32.67 12.72
N CYS A 216 -21.50 31.74 13.65
CA CYS A 216 -22.49 31.26 14.62
C CYS A 216 -21.88 31.29 16.03
N GLY A 217 -21.71 32.49 16.58
CA GLY A 217 -20.85 32.75 17.75
C GLY A 217 -21.35 32.24 19.10
N ASP A 218 -20.40 31.97 20.01
CA ASP A 218 -20.60 31.97 21.46
C ASP A 218 -19.28 32.18 22.26
N ASP A 219 -19.34 32.82 23.43
CA ASP A 219 -18.19 33.38 24.18
C ASP A 219 -17.16 32.37 24.77
N GLN A 220 -17.39 31.06 24.62
CA GLN A 220 -16.41 29.98 24.92
C GLN A 220 -15.28 29.88 23.87
N GLU A 221 -15.32 30.73 22.84
CA GLU A 221 -14.45 30.75 21.67
C GLU A 221 -12.99 31.14 21.91
N LYS A 222 -12.64 31.81 23.03
CA LYS A 222 -11.27 32.37 23.19
C LYS A 222 -10.17 31.32 23.39
N ILE A 223 -10.43 30.21 24.08
CA ILE A 223 -9.43 29.13 24.29
C ILE A 223 -9.39 28.21 23.06
N ASN A 224 -10.56 27.85 22.53
CA ASN A 224 -10.68 27.08 21.30
C ASN A 224 -10.04 27.81 20.11
N GLY A 225 -10.21 29.13 20.03
CA GLY A 225 -9.58 30.00 19.05
C GLY A 225 -8.06 29.90 19.08
N ARG A 226 -7.41 29.91 20.24
CA ARG A 226 -5.93 29.83 20.34
C ARG A 226 -5.36 28.47 19.92
N ARG A 227 -5.99 27.36 20.34
CA ARG A 227 -5.54 26.02 19.90
C ARG A 227 -5.84 25.79 18.42
N MET A 228 -6.97 26.28 17.95
CA MET A 228 -7.33 26.27 16.53
C MET A 228 -6.34 27.09 15.70
N GLU A 229 -6.01 28.29 16.14
CA GLU A 229 -5.03 29.17 15.50
C GLU A 229 -3.66 28.50 15.43
N PHE A 230 -3.20 27.90 16.54
CA PHE A 230 -1.94 27.15 16.55
C PHE A 230 -1.98 25.89 15.66
N MET A 231 -3.13 25.23 15.55
CA MET A 231 -3.33 24.12 14.61
C MET A 231 -3.23 24.61 13.16
N LEU A 232 -3.90 25.73 12.82
CA LEU A 232 -3.82 26.35 11.50
C LEU A 232 -2.41 26.84 11.17
N GLU A 233 -1.69 27.39 12.14
CA GLU A 233 -0.28 27.78 12.01
C GLU A 233 0.59 26.55 11.73
N THR A 234 0.42 25.47 12.50
CA THR A 234 1.12 24.20 12.28
C THR A 234 0.83 23.63 10.88
N ILE A 235 -0.41 23.69 10.44
CA ILE A 235 -0.83 23.31 9.09
C ILE A 235 -0.09 24.16 8.03
N CYS A 236 -0.06 25.48 8.20
CA CYS A 236 0.62 26.40 7.29
C CYS A 236 2.13 26.16 7.24
N ASP A 237 2.75 25.85 8.37
CA ASP A 237 4.18 25.52 8.43
C ASP A 237 4.50 24.21 7.71
N ILE A 238 3.66 23.19 7.88
CA ILE A 238 3.77 21.92 7.15
C ILE A 238 3.57 22.19 5.64
N LYS A 239 2.54 22.95 5.27
CA LYS A 239 2.25 23.33 3.88
C LYS A 239 3.41 24.06 3.21
N ASN A 240 4.13 24.89 3.96
CA ASN A 240 5.24 25.70 3.44
C ASN A 240 6.61 25.04 3.65
N ASN A 241 6.68 23.77 4.08
CA ASN A 241 7.92 23.07 4.45
C ASN A 241 8.80 23.85 5.44
N LYS A 242 8.20 24.71 6.28
CA LYS A 242 8.92 25.48 7.30
C LYS A 242 9.35 24.58 8.47
N LYS A 243 8.58 23.53 8.75
CA LYS A 243 9.00 22.47 9.68
C LYS A 243 9.96 21.53 8.97
N ARG A 244 11.20 21.46 9.46
CA ARG A 244 12.12 20.39 9.07
C ARG A 244 11.54 19.05 9.53
N PRO A 245 11.74 17.95 8.77
CA PRO A 245 11.48 16.61 9.28
C PRO A 245 12.19 16.49 10.64
N LYS A 246 11.47 16.04 11.68
CA LYS A 246 12.08 15.81 13.00
C LYS A 246 13.28 14.89 12.79
N GLU A 247 14.45 15.32 13.26
CA GLU A 247 15.68 14.54 13.14
C GLU A 247 15.49 13.25 13.97
N ASP A 248 15.65 12.10 13.31
CA ASP A 248 15.43 10.81 13.96
C ASP A 248 16.43 10.62 15.09
N THR A 249 15.95 10.36 16.31
CA THR A 249 16.83 10.00 17.43
C THR A 249 17.56 8.68 17.09
N ALA A 250 18.80 8.49 17.55
CA ALA A 250 19.58 7.28 17.26
C ALA A 250 18.83 5.94 17.51
N PRO A 251 18.00 5.79 18.57
CA PRO A 251 17.17 4.60 18.75
C PRO A 251 16.06 4.43 17.70
N HIS A 252 15.45 5.54 17.27
CA HIS A 252 14.46 5.56 16.20
C HIS A 252 15.07 5.06 14.87
N THR A 253 16.32 5.45 14.60
CA THR A 253 17.08 4.96 13.44
C THR A 253 17.38 3.46 13.53
N ARG A 254 17.68 2.92 14.73
CA ARG A 254 17.87 1.47 14.92
C ARG A 254 16.59 0.70 14.64
N ILE A 255 15.46 1.18 15.17
CA ILE A 255 14.13 0.60 14.93
C ILE A 255 13.83 0.61 13.42
N LYS A 256 13.99 1.76 12.74
CA LYS A 256 13.77 1.85 11.28
C LYS A 256 14.63 0.86 10.50
N LYS A 257 15.91 0.72 10.83
CA LYS A 257 16.80 -0.26 10.17
C LYS A 257 16.35 -1.69 10.39
N TRP A 258 15.88 -2.02 11.59
CA TRP A 258 15.33 -3.34 11.87
C TRP A 258 14.04 -3.61 11.07
N LEU A 259 13.11 -2.65 11.06
CA LEU A 259 11.86 -2.78 10.27
C LEU A 259 12.11 -2.85 8.76
N GLN A 260 13.14 -2.14 8.25
CA GLN A 260 13.57 -2.25 6.85
C GLN A 260 14.08 -3.66 6.51
N LYS A 261 14.84 -4.29 7.41
CA LYS A 261 15.27 -5.70 7.22
C LYS A 261 14.08 -6.66 7.17
N LEU A 262 13.03 -6.36 7.93
CA LEU A 262 11.77 -7.11 7.94
C LEU A 262 10.85 -6.81 6.76
N ARG A 263 11.24 -5.89 5.86
CA ARG A 263 10.44 -5.43 4.71
C ARG A 263 8.99 -5.08 5.06
N VAL A 264 8.80 -4.33 6.15
CA VAL A 264 7.45 -3.93 6.62
C VAL A 264 6.64 -3.20 5.55
N GLU A 265 7.29 -2.50 4.62
CA GLU A 265 6.63 -1.81 3.50
C GLU A 265 5.87 -2.78 2.57
N ASP A 266 6.28 -4.05 2.48
CA ASP A 266 5.58 -5.10 1.70
C ASP A 266 4.23 -5.49 2.33
N ILE A 267 3.99 -5.08 3.58
CA ILE A 267 2.89 -5.51 4.45
C ILE A 267 1.99 -4.30 4.80
N LEU A 268 2.21 -3.18 4.11
CA LEU A 268 1.42 -1.96 4.24
C LEU A 268 -0.06 -2.24 3.94
N VAL A 269 -0.91 -1.99 4.92
CA VAL A 269 -2.37 -2.10 4.73
C VAL A 269 -2.86 -0.86 3.98
N ARG A 270 -3.40 -1.07 2.76
CA ARG A 270 -3.90 -0.02 1.85
C ARG A 270 -5.42 -0.08 1.71
N GLY A 271 -6.05 1.00 1.22
CA GLY A 271 -7.47 1.01 0.89
C GLY A 271 -8.40 0.88 2.10
N LEU A 272 -7.95 1.34 3.27
CA LEU A 272 -8.75 1.39 4.48
C LEU A 272 -9.23 2.81 4.77
N SER A 273 -10.53 2.96 5.00
CA SER A 273 -11.13 4.16 5.59
C SER A 273 -11.41 3.94 7.08
N TRP A 274 -11.50 5.03 7.84
CA TRP A 274 -11.92 5.04 9.23
C TRP A 274 -13.31 4.42 9.41
N SER A 275 -14.23 4.71 8.49
CA SER A 275 -15.57 4.09 8.48
C SER A 275 -15.51 2.56 8.32
N LYS A 276 -14.65 2.06 7.42
CA LYS A 276 -14.45 0.62 7.20
C LYS A 276 -13.83 -0.05 8.44
N LEU A 277 -12.95 0.64 9.17
CA LEU A 277 -12.41 0.14 10.44
C LEU A 277 -13.46 0.05 11.55
N LEU A 278 -14.52 0.84 11.51
CA LEU A 278 -15.59 0.85 12.52
C LEU A 278 -16.77 -0.07 12.19
N ASP A 279 -16.86 -0.60 10.96
CA ASP A 279 -17.98 -1.45 10.53
C ASP A 279 -18.15 -2.69 11.44
N PRO A 280 -19.30 -2.93 12.09
CA PRO A 280 -19.51 -4.13 12.90
C PRO A 280 -19.55 -5.44 12.07
N ASN A 281 -19.83 -5.38 10.77
CA ASN A 281 -20.10 -6.54 9.91
C ASN A 281 -18.91 -6.94 9.03
N LYS A 282 -17.70 -6.91 9.59
CA LYS A 282 -16.49 -7.34 8.88
C LYS A 282 -16.48 -8.86 8.66
N LYS A 283 -16.44 -9.30 7.40
CA LYS A 283 -16.31 -10.72 7.03
C LYS A 283 -15.07 -10.94 6.17
N GLY A 284 -14.51 -12.14 6.26
CA GLY A 284 -13.36 -12.56 5.46
C GLY A 284 -12.14 -11.64 5.64
N GLN A 285 -11.40 -11.44 4.55
CA GLN A 285 -10.19 -10.62 4.48
C GLN A 285 -10.54 -9.17 4.13
N TRP A 286 -11.42 -8.55 4.93
CA TRP A 286 -11.95 -7.19 4.71
C TRP A 286 -10.87 -6.11 4.56
N TRP A 287 -9.65 -6.38 5.02
CA TRP A 287 -8.51 -5.47 4.96
C TRP A 287 -7.78 -5.46 3.61
N LEU A 288 -8.15 -6.33 2.68
CA LEU A 288 -7.62 -6.27 1.33
C LEU A 288 -8.23 -5.11 0.54
N PRO A 289 -7.47 -4.49 -0.38
CA PRO A 289 -7.99 -3.54 -1.36
C PRO A 289 -9.17 -4.15 -2.14
N ALA A 290 -10.15 -3.33 -2.52
CA ALA A 290 -11.38 -3.79 -3.19
C ALA A 290 -11.10 -4.58 -4.49
N ASP A 291 -10.00 -4.28 -5.18
CA ASP A 291 -9.55 -5.01 -6.38
C ASP A 291 -9.13 -6.47 -6.10
N ILE A 292 -8.78 -6.79 -4.85
CA ILE A 292 -8.45 -8.16 -4.40
C ILE A 292 -9.60 -8.75 -3.56
N ALA A 293 -10.44 -7.92 -2.94
CA ALA A 293 -11.59 -8.40 -2.17
C ALA A 293 -12.77 -8.84 -3.06
N SER A 294 -12.89 -8.29 -4.27
CA SER A 294 -13.93 -8.67 -5.25
C SER A 294 -13.73 -10.08 -5.84
N THR A 295 -12.54 -10.69 -5.68
CA THR A 295 -12.28 -12.08 -6.06
C THR A 295 -12.62 -13.10 -4.97
N ALA A 296 -13.01 -12.66 -3.76
CA ALA A 296 -13.26 -13.57 -2.64
C ALA A 296 -14.73 -14.02 -2.52
N ASP A 297 -15.70 -13.31 -3.11
CA ASP A 297 -17.13 -13.61 -2.93
C ASP A 297 -17.72 -14.56 -3.99
N ASN A 298 -17.01 -14.89 -5.07
CA ASN A 298 -17.49 -15.81 -6.12
C ASN A 298 -16.50 -16.96 -6.39
N VAL A 299 -16.35 -17.88 -5.44
CA VAL A 299 -15.45 -19.06 -5.51
C VAL A 299 -15.71 -19.92 -6.76
N GLU A 300 -16.94 -19.97 -7.26
CA GLU A 300 -17.31 -20.72 -8.48
C GLU A 300 -16.95 -20.01 -9.79
N GLU A 301 -16.92 -18.67 -9.85
CA GLU A 301 -16.45 -17.95 -11.05
C GLU A 301 -14.93 -17.93 -11.13
N VAL A 302 -14.24 -17.84 -9.99
CA VAL A 302 -12.77 -17.87 -9.92
C VAL A 302 -12.21 -19.25 -10.31
N ALA A 303 -12.87 -20.35 -9.92
CA ALA A 303 -12.47 -21.69 -10.38
C ALA A 303 -12.58 -21.82 -11.91
N ASN A 304 -13.67 -21.31 -12.50
CA ASN A 304 -13.88 -21.32 -13.94
C ASN A 304 -12.93 -20.36 -14.68
N ALA A 305 -12.58 -19.22 -14.09
CA ALA A 305 -11.61 -18.26 -14.63
C ALA A 305 -10.17 -18.82 -14.55
N ILE A 306 -9.79 -19.48 -13.45
CA ILE A 306 -8.50 -20.16 -13.31
C ILE A 306 -8.40 -21.31 -14.31
N ASP A 307 -9.45 -22.13 -14.47
CA ASP A 307 -9.44 -23.20 -15.47
C ASP A 307 -9.32 -22.64 -16.89
N LYS A 308 -9.91 -21.47 -17.17
CA LYS A 308 -9.80 -20.77 -18.45
C LYS A 308 -8.43 -20.13 -18.67
N GLU A 309 -7.87 -19.46 -17.66
CA GLU A 309 -6.52 -18.87 -17.70
C GLU A 309 -5.44 -19.95 -17.78
N VAL A 310 -5.62 -21.09 -17.12
CA VAL A 310 -4.74 -22.26 -17.24
C VAL A 310 -4.84 -22.86 -18.64
N LEU A 311 -6.03 -22.92 -19.25
CA LEU A 311 -6.21 -23.36 -20.63
C LEU A 311 -5.56 -22.39 -21.62
N GLU A 312 -5.72 -21.08 -21.43
CA GLU A 312 -5.13 -20.01 -22.25
C GLU A 312 -3.60 -20.00 -22.13
N ALA A 313 -3.06 -20.16 -20.92
CA ALA A 313 -1.62 -20.30 -20.68
C ALA A 313 -1.05 -21.57 -21.35
N GLN A 314 -1.79 -22.69 -21.33
CA GLN A 314 -1.40 -23.92 -22.03
C GLN A 314 -1.41 -23.73 -23.56
N GLN A 315 -2.40 -23.02 -24.11
CA GLN A 315 -2.45 -22.70 -25.54
C GLN A 315 -1.30 -21.76 -25.95
N LEU A 316 -0.99 -20.75 -25.13
CA LEU A 316 0.14 -19.84 -25.35
C LEU A 316 1.49 -20.58 -25.31
N LEU A 317 1.65 -21.55 -24.41
CA LEU A 317 2.85 -22.41 -24.37
C LEU A 317 2.97 -23.32 -25.60
N GLN A 318 1.86 -23.83 -26.12
CA GLN A 318 1.84 -24.60 -27.38
C GLN A 318 2.17 -23.72 -28.59
N LEU A 319 1.66 -22.48 -28.63
CA LEU A 319 2.01 -21.49 -29.65
C LEU A 319 3.50 -21.12 -29.58
N ALA A 320 4.04 -20.90 -28.39
CA ALA A 320 5.48 -20.67 -28.19
C ALA A 320 6.32 -21.83 -28.73
N ALA A 321 5.92 -23.07 -28.47
CA ALA A 321 6.59 -24.26 -28.99
C ALA A 321 6.51 -24.36 -30.52
N ALA A 322 5.35 -24.06 -31.12
CA ALA A 322 5.18 -23.99 -32.58
C ALA A 322 6.07 -22.91 -33.23
N GLN A 323 6.34 -21.82 -32.51
CA GLN A 323 7.24 -20.74 -32.92
C GLN A 323 8.72 -21.00 -32.63
N ARG A 324 9.11 -22.27 -32.43
CA ARG A 324 10.49 -22.70 -32.17
C ARG A 324 11.12 -22.07 -30.92
N MET A 325 10.31 -21.69 -29.93
CA MET A 325 10.81 -21.23 -28.63
C MET A 325 11.17 -22.43 -27.78
N ASN A 326 12.44 -22.78 -27.81
CA ASN A 326 12.99 -24.01 -27.26
C ASN A 326 13.62 -23.85 -25.87
N THR A 327 13.73 -22.62 -25.35
CA THR A 327 14.24 -22.33 -24.00
C THR A 327 13.13 -21.78 -23.10
N ASP A 328 13.18 -22.10 -21.81
CA ASP A 328 12.15 -21.69 -20.85
C ASP A 328 12.09 -20.16 -20.68
N ALA A 329 13.24 -19.47 -20.81
CA ALA A 329 13.29 -18.02 -20.83
C ALA A 329 12.53 -17.40 -22.02
N ARG A 330 12.66 -17.96 -23.23
CA ARG A 330 11.96 -17.44 -24.42
C ARG A 330 10.46 -17.69 -24.37
N LYS A 331 10.05 -18.86 -23.84
CA LYS A 331 8.63 -19.17 -23.61
C LYS A 331 8.03 -18.20 -22.58
N ALA A 332 8.75 -17.90 -21.49
CA ALA A 332 8.30 -16.96 -20.48
C ALA A 332 8.14 -15.54 -21.04
N ILE A 333 9.14 -15.04 -21.78
CA ILE A 333 9.07 -13.73 -22.44
C ILE A 333 7.89 -13.67 -23.42
N PHE A 334 7.67 -14.72 -24.22
CA PHE A 334 6.54 -14.79 -25.16
C PHE A 334 5.20 -14.75 -24.45
N CYS A 335 5.00 -15.57 -23.42
CA CYS A 335 3.75 -15.59 -22.68
C CYS A 335 3.47 -14.22 -22.07
N ILE A 336 4.47 -13.55 -21.48
CA ILE A 336 4.31 -12.21 -20.89
C ILE A 336 3.92 -11.16 -21.95
N ILE A 337 4.53 -11.21 -23.13
CA ILE A 337 4.20 -10.26 -24.21
C ILE A 337 2.79 -10.53 -24.77
N MET A 338 2.40 -11.80 -24.89
CA MET A 338 1.11 -12.20 -25.46
C MET A 338 -0.06 -12.08 -24.48
N SER A 339 0.19 -12.17 -23.17
CA SER A 339 -0.82 -12.07 -22.10
C SER A 339 -0.80 -10.72 -21.38
N GLY A 340 0.03 -9.78 -21.80
CA GLY A 340 0.10 -8.44 -21.19
C GLY A 340 -1.11 -7.60 -21.59
N GLU A 341 -1.75 -6.97 -20.60
CA GLU A 341 -2.92 -6.11 -20.86
C GLU A 341 -2.51 -4.78 -21.50
N ASP A 342 -1.39 -4.22 -21.03
CA ASP A 342 -0.77 -3.02 -21.58
C ASP A 342 0.78 -3.10 -21.54
N TYR A 343 1.44 -2.08 -22.08
CA TYR A 343 2.90 -2.06 -22.18
C TYR A 343 3.61 -1.84 -20.84
N ILE A 344 2.93 -1.25 -19.84
CA ILE A 344 3.49 -1.05 -18.50
C ILE A 344 3.44 -2.38 -17.75
N ASP A 345 2.31 -3.09 -17.81
CA ASP A 345 2.10 -4.41 -17.25
C ASP A 345 3.08 -5.44 -17.85
N ALA A 346 3.19 -5.49 -19.18
CA ALA A 346 4.15 -6.36 -19.85
C ALA A 346 5.61 -6.01 -19.48
N PHE A 347 5.94 -4.72 -19.38
CA PHE A 347 7.29 -4.28 -19.02
C PHE A 347 7.65 -4.61 -17.57
N GLU A 348 6.73 -4.39 -16.61
CA GLU A 348 6.94 -4.72 -15.21
C GLU A 348 7.07 -6.24 -15.01
N LYS A 349 6.24 -7.04 -15.72
CA LYS A 349 6.34 -8.51 -15.73
C LYS A 349 7.65 -9.01 -16.34
N LEU A 350 8.15 -8.37 -17.40
CA LEU A 350 9.47 -8.71 -17.99
C LEU A 350 10.63 -8.38 -17.05
N LEU A 351 10.59 -7.25 -16.34
CA LEU A 351 11.62 -6.89 -15.36
C LEU A 351 11.64 -7.85 -14.16
N ARG A 352 10.49 -8.40 -13.76
CA ARG A 352 10.38 -9.38 -12.68
C ARG A 352 10.96 -10.75 -13.01
N LEU A 353 11.24 -11.07 -14.28
CA LEU A 353 11.86 -12.34 -14.65
C LEU A 353 13.33 -12.46 -14.20
N ASP A 354 13.96 -11.36 -13.78
CA ASP A 354 15.34 -11.29 -13.26
C ASP A 354 16.35 -12.11 -14.09
N LEU A 355 16.28 -11.95 -15.42
CA LEU A 355 17.19 -12.63 -16.35
C LEU A 355 18.55 -11.94 -16.34
N HIS A 356 19.63 -12.72 -16.22
CA HIS A 356 20.99 -12.18 -16.11
C HIS A 356 21.84 -12.46 -17.36
N GLY A 357 22.72 -11.51 -17.72
CA GLY A 357 23.78 -11.72 -18.71
C GLY A 357 23.28 -11.90 -20.16
N LYS A 358 23.50 -13.08 -20.76
CA LYS A 358 23.13 -13.32 -22.17
C LYS A 358 21.61 -13.44 -22.38
N GLN A 359 20.86 -13.81 -21.35
CA GLN A 359 19.39 -13.98 -21.39
C GLN A 359 18.64 -12.66 -21.31
N ASP A 360 19.17 -11.66 -20.59
CA ASP A 360 18.63 -10.29 -20.57
C ASP A 360 18.61 -9.67 -21.98
N ARG A 361 19.69 -9.88 -22.75
CA ARG A 361 19.76 -9.49 -24.17
C ARG A 361 18.76 -10.23 -25.06
N GLU A 362 18.22 -11.37 -24.61
CA GLU A 362 17.16 -12.07 -25.34
C GLU A 362 15.83 -11.35 -25.23
N ILE A 363 15.54 -10.60 -24.15
CA ILE A 363 14.31 -9.79 -24.04
C ILE A 363 14.25 -8.80 -25.19
N MET A 364 15.30 -7.98 -25.36
CA MET A 364 15.35 -6.98 -26.43
C MET A 364 15.33 -7.62 -27.82
N ARG A 365 16.12 -8.68 -28.03
CA ARG A 365 16.15 -9.40 -29.32
C ARG A 365 14.80 -10.01 -29.67
N PHE A 366 14.13 -10.59 -28.68
CA PHE A 366 12.86 -11.26 -28.85
C PHE A 366 11.73 -10.26 -29.09
N THR A 367 11.67 -9.16 -28.34
CA THR A 367 10.69 -8.08 -28.59
C THR A 367 10.87 -7.49 -29.99
N LEU A 368 12.12 -7.25 -30.41
CA LEU A 368 12.42 -6.81 -31.79
C LEU A 368 12.05 -7.86 -32.84
N GLN A 369 12.38 -9.13 -32.61
CA GLN A 369 12.06 -10.23 -33.52
C GLN A 369 10.55 -10.46 -33.64
N PHE A 370 9.81 -10.35 -32.53
CA PHE A 370 8.36 -10.49 -32.47
C PHE A 370 7.66 -9.34 -33.22
N CYS A 371 8.10 -8.09 -33.00
CA CYS A 371 7.62 -6.93 -33.75
C CYS A 371 7.87 -7.02 -35.26
N LEU A 372 8.95 -7.69 -35.68
CA LEU A 372 9.23 -7.97 -37.10
C LEU A 372 8.41 -9.13 -37.66
N TRP A 373 8.08 -10.11 -36.82
CA TRP A 373 7.34 -11.31 -37.20
C TRP A 373 5.84 -11.02 -37.38
N ASP A 374 5.28 -10.13 -36.57
CA ASP A 374 3.91 -9.58 -36.71
C ASP A 374 3.75 -8.78 -38.03
N HIS A 375 4.85 -8.33 -38.65
CA HIS A 375 4.85 -7.50 -39.86
C HIS A 375 4.68 -8.28 -41.17
N PHE A 376 4.71 -9.62 -41.15
CA PHE A 376 4.50 -10.45 -42.35
C PHE A 376 3.05 -10.88 -42.57
N LYS A 377 2.13 -10.54 -41.66
CA LYS A 377 0.69 -10.75 -41.84
C LYS A 377 -0.05 -9.42 -41.68
N GLU A 378 -0.55 -8.93 -42.81
CA GLU A 378 -1.66 -7.96 -42.91
C GLU A 378 -1.32 -6.48 -42.63
N LEU A 379 -0.89 -5.81 -43.70
CA LEU A 379 -0.58 -4.37 -43.72
C LEU A 379 -1.83 -3.46 -43.73
N ASP A 380 -3.05 -3.99 -43.88
CA ASP A 380 -4.27 -3.18 -44.03
C ASP A 380 -5.09 -3.04 -42.72
N SER A 381 -4.65 -3.66 -41.62
CA SER A 381 -5.36 -3.64 -40.32
C SER A 381 -4.52 -3.17 -39.14
N MET A 382 -3.50 -2.33 -39.37
CA MET A 382 -2.72 -1.77 -38.25
C MET A 382 -3.49 -0.67 -37.51
N HIS A 383 -3.64 -0.84 -36.19
CA HIS A 383 -4.01 0.24 -35.28
C HIS A 383 -2.99 1.39 -35.37
N LEU A 384 -3.50 2.59 -35.63
CA LEU A 384 -2.79 3.87 -35.85
C LEU A 384 -1.66 4.14 -34.82
N THR A 385 -1.79 3.62 -33.60
CA THR A 385 -0.89 3.81 -32.46
C THR A 385 0.49 3.16 -32.64
N ARG A 386 0.57 1.98 -33.26
CA ARG A 386 1.83 1.22 -33.37
C ARG A 386 2.79 1.83 -34.41
N THR A 387 2.25 2.40 -35.50
CA THR A 387 3.02 3.16 -36.49
C THR A 387 3.56 4.47 -35.91
N MET A 388 2.81 5.11 -35.00
CA MET A 388 3.30 6.30 -34.28
C MET A 388 4.48 5.99 -33.35
N HIS A 389 4.48 4.87 -32.64
CA HIS A 389 5.59 4.50 -31.74
C HIS A 389 6.91 4.30 -32.47
N PHE A 390 6.88 3.61 -33.62
CA PHE A 390 8.08 3.47 -34.45
C PHE A 390 8.51 4.80 -35.07
N ARG A 391 7.56 5.65 -35.49
CA ARG A 391 7.88 6.99 -35.98
C ARG A 391 8.58 7.83 -34.93
N MET A 392 8.03 7.90 -33.71
CA MET A 392 8.61 8.65 -32.59
C MET A 392 10.01 8.15 -32.22
N LEU A 393 10.23 6.84 -32.26
CA LEU A 393 11.55 6.26 -31.99
C LEU A 393 12.60 6.71 -33.02
N PHE A 394 12.29 6.64 -34.31
CA PHE A 394 13.21 7.06 -35.36
C PHE A 394 13.39 8.58 -35.40
N GLU A 395 12.34 9.36 -35.13
CA GLU A 395 12.44 10.81 -34.99
C GLU A 395 13.35 11.18 -33.82
N ALA A 396 13.21 10.53 -32.65
CA ALA A 396 14.10 10.71 -31.51
C ALA A 396 15.55 10.28 -31.80
N ILE A 397 15.77 9.16 -32.49
CA ILE A 397 17.11 8.74 -32.91
C ILE A 397 17.74 9.78 -33.84
N PHE A 398 16.96 10.38 -34.74
CA PHE A 398 17.42 11.41 -35.65
C PHE A 398 17.58 12.79 -35.01
N GLU A 399 17.25 13.00 -33.74
CA GLU A 399 17.63 14.21 -33.01
C GLU A 399 19.10 14.18 -32.55
N TYR A 400 19.71 12.99 -32.48
CA TYR A 400 21.10 12.84 -32.05
C TYR A 400 22.12 13.27 -33.12
N PRO A 401 23.40 13.49 -32.73
CA PRO A 401 24.47 13.82 -33.66
C PRO A 401 24.72 12.71 -34.70
N ASP A 402 25.13 13.12 -35.89
CA ASP A 402 25.35 12.24 -37.05
C ASP A 402 26.31 11.08 -36.77
N SER A 403 27.33 11.28 -35.93
CA SER A 403 28.25 10.20 -35.52
C SER A 403 27.55 9.10 -34.71
N LEU A 404 26.63 9.47 -33.82
CA LEU A 404 25.88 8.50 -33.02
C LEU A 404 24.87 7.74 -33.88
N ILE A 405 24.19 8.44 -34.80
CA ILE A 405 23.30 7.84 -35.79
C ILE A 405 24.08 6.81 -36.63
N TRP A 406 25.23 7.21 -37.18
CA TRP A 406 26.10 6.33 -37.96
C TRP A 406 26.51 5.08 -37.19
N ASN A 407 26.93 5.25 -35.94
CA ASN A 407 27.41 4.15 -35.11
C ASN A 407 26.31 3.15 -34.74
N VAL A 408 25.08 3.62 -34.49
CA VAL A 408 23.92 2.76 -34.20
C VAL A 408 23.58 1.92 -35.42
N PHE A 409 23.44 2.52 -36.60
CA PHE A 409 23.05 1.81 -37.82
C PHE A 409 24.17 0.92 -38.38
N THR A 410 25.44 1.32 -38.23
CA THR A 410 26.59 0.47 -38.62
C THR A 410 26.68 -0.79 -37.74
N ARG A 411 26.36 -0.71 -36.44
CA ARG A 411 26.30 -1.90 -35.56
C ARG A 411 25.21 -2.89 -36.00
N VAL A 412 24.09 -2.38 -36.50
CA VAL A 412 23.03 -3.20 -37.11
C VAL A 412 23.51 -3.80 -38.45
N ALA A 413 24.31 -3.05 -39.23
CA ALA A 413 24.86 -3.47 -40.52
C ALA A 413 25.91 -4.60 -40.45
N VAL A 414 26.67 -4.68 -39.36
CA VAL A 414 27.75 -5.68 -39.22
C VAL A 414 27.23 -6.99 -38.62
N THR A 415 26.02 -6.99 -38.06
CA THR A 415 25.46 -8.17 -37.40
C THR A 415 24.68 -9.03 -38.42
N PRO A 416 25.19 -10.22 -38.81
CA PRO A 416 24.56 -11.05 -39.84
C PRO A 416 23.19 -11.61 -39.40
N GLU A 417 23.01 -11.80 -38.09
CA GLU A 417 21.73 -12.25 -37.49
C GLU A 417 20.59 -11.22 -37.63
N LEU A 418 20.91 -9.97 -38.02
CA LEU A 418 19.96 -8.86 -38.13
C LEU A 418 19.64 -8.47 -39.58
N GLU A 419 19.87 -9.36 -40.54
CA GLU A 419 19.61 -9.10 -41.97
C GLU A 419 18.15 -8.73 -42.25
N SER A 420 17.19 -9.43 -41.66
CA SER A 420 15.75 -9.10 -41.80
C SER A 420 15.38 -7.76 -41.16
N LEU A 421 16.01 -7.41 -40.03
CA LEU A 421 15.84 -6.12 -39.37
C LEU A 421 16.35 -4.98 -40.25
N ARG A 422 17.50 -5.16 -40.93
CA ARG A 422 18.05 -4.16 -41.85
C ARG A 422 17.09 -3.81 -42.98
N HIS A 423 16.50 -4.83 -43.63
CA HIS A 423 15.52 -4.64 -44.70
C HIS A 423 14.24 -3.97 -44.19
N GLY A 424 13.76 -4.34 -42.99
CA GLY A 424 12.60 -3.71 -42.35
C GLY A 424 12.83 -2.25 -41.99
N ILE A 425 14.01 -1.92 -41.44
CA ILE A 425 14.41 -0.55 -41.12
C ILE A 425 14.52 0.30 -42.40
N GLU A 426 15.13 -0.21 -43.47
CA GLU A 426 15.23 0.53 -44.73
C GLU A 426 13.85 0.84 -45.33
N PHE A 427 12.91 -0.11 -45.27
CA PHE A 427 11.54 0.08 -45.73
C PHE A 427 10.78 1.08 -44.87
N PHE A 428 10.88 0.96 -43.54
CA PHE A 428 10.17 1.82 -42.60
C PHE A 428 10.67 3.27 -42.63
N ILE A 429 11.99 3.49 -42.68
CA ILE A 429 12.50 4.87 -42.75
C ILE A 429 12.12 5.53 -44.08
N LYS A 430 12.03 4.77 -45.19
CA LYS A 430 11.52 5.31 -46.47
C LYS A 430 10.10 5.87 -46.32
N TYR A 431 9.23 5.16 -45.60
CA TYR A 431 7.87 5.62 -45.28
C TYR A 431 7.85 6.88 -44.39
N ILE A 432 8.74 6.98 -43.39
CA ILE A 432 8.85 8.20 -42.55
C ILE A 432 9.33 9.41 -43.39
N VAL A 433 10.28 9.23 -44.30
CA VAL A 433 10.81 10.32 -45.13
C VAL A 433 9.76 10.87 -46.10
N GLU A 434 8.86 10.02 -46.61
CA GLU A 434 7.71 10.45 -47.41
C GLU A 434 6.75 11.34 -46.61
N THR A 435 6.66 11.14 -45.29
CA THR A 435 5.81 11.95 -44.39
C THR A 435 6.52 13.13 -43.71
N ASN A 436 7.87 13.16 -43.66
CA ASN A 436 8.64 14.23 -43.00
C ASN A 436 9.95 14.57 -43.74
N LYS A 437 9.88 15.55 -44.65
CA LYS A 437 10.97 15.91 -45.57
C LYS A 437 12.21 16.52 -44.90
N SER A 438 12.11 17.02 -43.67
CA SER A 438 13.21 17.68 -42.95
C SER A 438 14.30 16.70 -42.49
N LEU A 439 13.99 15.41 -42.37
CA LEU A 439 14.90 14.36 -41.87
C LEU A 439 15.65 13.63 -42.99
N ASN A 440 15.52 14.08 -44.25
CA ASN A 440 16.03 13.38 -45.43
C ASN A 440 17.56 13.21 -45.44
N GLU A 441 18.32 14.20 -44.96
CA GLU A 441 19.79 14.10 -44.89
C GLU A 441 20.27 13.10 -43.83
N LYS A 442 19.62 13.06 -42.66
CA LYS A 442 19.91 12.06 -41.61
C LYS A 442 19.47 10.65 -42.02
N PHE A 443 18.44 10.53 -42.86
CA PHE A 443 18.09 9.26 -43.49
C PHE A 443 19.16 8.76 -44.46
N LYS A 444 19.66 9.62 -45.36
CA LYS A 444 20.74 9.23 -46.29
C LYS A 444 21.96 8.73 -45.52
N LEU A 445 22.26 9.37 -44.38
CA LEU A 445 23.32 8.94 -43.47
C LEU A 445 23.04 7.56 -42.85
N ALA A 446 21.85 7.34 -42.30
CA ALA A 446 21.45 6.05 -41.72
C ALA A 446 21.46 4.92 -42.76
N LYS A 447 20.96 5.18 -43.98
CA LYS A 447 21.00 4.22 -45.10
C LYS A 447 22.44 3.90 -45.51
N LYS A 448 23.32 4.90 -45.57
CA LYS A 448 24.74 4.70 -45.87
C LYS A 448 25.43 3.88 -44.77
N ALA A 449 25.08 4.10 -43.50
CA ALA A 449 25.56 3.31 -42.37
C ALA A 449 25.05 1.85 -42.39
N LEU A 450 23.80 1.60 -42.79
CA LEU A 450 23.24 0.25 -42.94
C LEU A 450 23.91 -0.58 -44.05
N ASN A 451 24.53 0.10 -45.02
CA ASN A 451 25.28 -0.52 -46.11
C ASN A 451 26.80 -0.58 -45.84
N ASN A 452 27.26 -0.14 -44.66
CA ASN A 452 28.66 -0.21 -44.25
C ASN A 452 29.01 -1.63 -43.73
N ALA A 453 29.31 -2.54 -44.66
CA ALA A 453 29.69 -3.91 -44.35
C ALA A 453 31.06 -4.05 -43.66
N GLU A 454 31.91 -3.02 -43.72
CA GLU A 454 33.24 -3.00 -43.10
C GLU A 454 33.19 -2.66 -41.59
N GLY A 455 32.06 -2.12 -41.11
CA GLY A 455 31.83 -1.88 -39.69
C GLY A 455 32.59 -0.70 -39.08
N VAL A 456 33.09 0.20 -39.92
CA VAL A 456 33.86 1.37 -39.48
C VAL A 456 32.94 2.39 -38.80
N LEU A 457 33.22 2.66 -37.52
CA LEU A 457 32.52 3.64 -36.69
C LEU A 457 33.08 5.06 -36.93
N MET A 458 32.22 6.08 -36.75
CA MET A 458 32.57 7.51 -36.82
C MET A 458 32.80 8.12 -35.45
#